data_AF-A0A3A0BS86-F1
#
_entry.id   AF-A0A3A0BS86-F1
#
_cell.length_a   1.000
_cell.length_b   1.000
_cell.length_c   1.000
_cell.angle_alpha   90.00
_cell.angle_beta   90.00
_cell.angle_gamma   90.00
#
_symmetry.space_group_name_H-M   'P 1'
#
loop_
_entity.id
_entity.type
_entity.pdbx_description
1 polymer ?
#
loop_
_entity_poly.entity_id
_entity_poly.type
_entity_poly.pdbx_seq_one_letter_code
_entity_poly.pdbx_strand_id
1 'polypeptide(L)' 'MAAAARGAPPPSVAVIILVFLLSLLGSLPLVSRYHLDEGWYTNAAIQMVQSGDYVTPRYADGSLRFRKPILTYWV' A
#
# COMPACT_ATOMS: atom_id res chain seq x y z
N MET A 1 -7.47 38.45 12.30
CA MET A 1 -7.64 37.73 11.01
C MET A 1 -8.74 36.69 11.18
N ALA A 2 -9.99 37.05 10.87
CA ALA A 2 -11.12 36.14 11.00
C ALA A 2 -11.15 35.16 9.82
N ALA A 3 -11.14 33.86 10.10
CA ALA A 3 -11.35 32.84 9.08
C ALA A 3 -12.78 32.98 8.55
N ALA A 4 -12.92 33.42 7.29
CA ALA A 4 -14.20 33.45 6.62
C ALA A 4 -14.80 32.04 6.60
N ALA A 5 -15.98 31.89 7.18
CA ALA A 5 -16.78 30.67 7.07
C ALA A 5 -17.07 30.43 5.58
N ARG A 6 -16.34 29.50 4.96
CA ARG A 6 -16.61 29.11 3.57
C ARG A 6 -17.98 28.43 3.55
N GLY A 7 -18.95 29.06 2.88
CA GLY A 7 -20.27 28.48 2.65
C GLY A 7 -20.15 27.12 1.96
N ALA A 8 -21.08 26.22 2.25
CA ALA A 8 -21.09 24.89 1.66
C ALA A 8 -21.14 24.98 0.12
N PRO A 9 -20.47 24.05 -0.60
CA PRO A 9 -20.52 24.03 -2.05
C PRO A 9 -21.96 23.84 -2.54
N PRO A 10 -22.32 24.41 -3.71
CA PRO A 10 -23.63 24.17 -4.29
C PRO A 10 -23.84 22.67 -4.56
N PRO A 11 -25.08 22.17 -4.56
CA PRO A 11 -25.38 20.73 -4.64
C PRO A 11 -24.75 20.02 -5.84
N SER A 12 -24.67 20.69 -6.99
CA SER A 12 -24.02 20.15 -8.19
C SER A 12 -22.52 19.88 -7.99
N VAL A 13 -21.82 20.80 -7.34
CA VAL A 13 -20.39 20.66 -7.02
C VAL A 13 -20.20 19.55 -5.98
N ALA A 14 -21.08 19.47 -4.98
CA ALA A 14 -21.05 18.37 -4.00
C ALA A 14 -21.24 17.00 -4.67
N VAL A 15 -22.16 16.88 -5.64
CA VAL A 15 -22.37 15.65 -6.41
C VAL A 15 -21.15 15.31 -7.25
N ILE A 16 -20.52 16.27 -7.93
CA ILE A 16 -19.30 16.03 -8.71
C ILE A 16 -18.17 15.54 -7.80
N ILE A 17 -17.97 16.17 -6.64
CA ILE A 17 -16.97 15.73 -5.66
C ILE A 17 -17.28 14.32 -5.19
N LEU A 18 -18.54 14.01 -4.88
CA LEU A 18 -18.93 12.67 -4.45
C LEU A 18 -18.65 11.63 -5.53
N VAL A 19 -19.05 11.88 -6.78
CA VAL A 19 -18.79 10.97 -7.91
C VAL A 19 -17.29 10.76 -8.12
N PHE A 20 -16.48 11.83 -8.03
CA PHE A 20 -15.03 11.72 -8.10
C PHE A 20 -14.48 10.83 -6.97
N LEU A 21 -14.85 11.08 -5.71
CA LEU A 21 -14.41 10.26 -4.58
C LEU A 21 -14.86 8.80 -4.70
N LEU A 22 -16.09 8.56 -5.16
CA LEU A 22 -16.60 7.21 -5.40
C LEU A 22 -15.82 6.49 -6.51
N SER A 23 -15.42 7.21 -7.57
CA SER A 23 -14.60 6.63 -8.64
C SER A 23 -13.21 6.21 -8.16
N LEU A 24 -12.67 6.90 -7.13
CA LEU A 24 -11.40 6.54 -6.51
C LEU A 24 -11.48 5.30 -5.63
N LEU A 25 -12.66 4.88 -5.17
CA LEU A 25 -12.81 3.66 -4.36
C LEU A 25 -12.27 2.42 -5.08
N GLY A 26 -12.47 2.32 -6.40
CA GLY A 26 -11.93 1.23 -7.22
C GLY A 26 -10.40 1.23 -7.32
N SER A 27 -9.76 2.38 -7.07
CA SER A 27 -8.29 2.54 -7.11
C SER A 27 -7.60 2.30 -5.76
N LEU A 28 -8.34 2.30 -4.64
CA LEU A 28 -7.78 2.07 -3.30
C LEU A 28 -6.93 0.78 -3.20
N PRO A 29 -7.34 -0.37 -3.76
CA PRO A 29 -6.51 -1.58 -3.73
C PRO A 29 -5.22 -1.47 -4.54
N LEU A 30 -5.16 -0.56 -5.52
CA LEU A 30 -4.02 -0.35 -6.41
C LEU A 30 -2.96 0.57 -5.80
N VAL A 31 -3.34 1.45 -4.88
CA VAL A 31 -2.37 2.34 -4.18
C VAL A 31 -1.33 1.52 -3.42
N SER A 32 -1.74 0.44 -2.75
CA SER A 32 -0.81 -0.49 -2.07
C SER A 32 0.01 -1.33 -3.07
N ARG A 33 -0.49 -1.55 -4.29
CA ARG A 33 0.22 -2.32 -5.33
C ARG A 33 1.15 -1.47 -6.20
N TYR A 34 1.17 -0.16 -6.04
CA TYR A 34 2.00 0.71 -6.88
C TYR A 34 3.51 0.51 -6.60
N HIS A 35 3.86 0.08 -5.38
CA HIS A 35 5.22 -0.29 -4.98
C HIS A 35 5.27 -1.78 -4.60
N LEU A 36 5.03 -2.66 -5.57
CA LEU A 36 5.04 -4.13 -5.38
C LEU A 36 6.29 -4.62 -4.63
N ASP A 37 7.41 -3.95 -4.86
CA ASP A 37 8.70 -4.30 -4.27
C ASP A 37 8.73 -4.15 -2.75
N GLU A 38 8.14 -3.08 -2.18
CA GLU A 38 8.11 -2.82 -0.74
C GLU A 38 7.40 -3.96 0.00
N GLY A 39 6.19 -4.30 -0.47
CA GLY A 39 5.40 -5.39 0.12
C GLY A 39 6.12 -6.73 0.04
N TRP A 40 6.91 -6.99 -1.01
CA TRP A 40 7.68 -8.23 -1.12
C TRP A 40 8.84 -8.31 -0.12
N TYR A 41 9.55 -7.21 0.14
CA TYR A 41 10.62 -7.20 1.14
C TYR A 41 10.06 -7.32 2.55
N THR A 42 9.03 -6.52 2.87
CA THR A 42 8.38 -6.55 4.19
C THR A 42 7.79 -7.92 4.49
N ASN A 43 7.03 -8.51 3.55
CA ASN A 43 6.43 -9.82 3.78
C ASN A 43 7.48 -10.93 3.94
N ALA A 44 8.53 -10.94 3.10
CA ALA A 44 9.59 -11.93 3.22
C ALA A 44 10.33 -11.81 4.56
N ALA A 45 10.68 -10.60 4.99
CA ALA A 45 11.34 -10.37 6.28
C ALA A 45 10.45 -10.81 7.47
N ILE A 46 9.15 -10.48 7.45
CA ILE A 46 8.19 -10.94 8.46
C ILE A 46 8.13 -12.46 8.52
N GLN A 47 8.04 -13.13 7.37
CA GLN A 47 7.99 -14.60 7.32
C GLN A 47 9.28 -15.23 7.85
N MET A 48 10.44 -14.66 7.55
CA MET A 48 11.75 -15.14 8.04
C MET A 48 11.83 -15.03 9.57
N VAL A 49 11.34 -13.93 10.15
CA VAL A 49 11.26 -13.76 11.61
C VAL A 49 10.30 -14.76 12.25
N GLN A 50 9.11 -14.92 11.67
CA GLN A 50 8.08 -15.81 12.21
C GLN A 50 8.45 -17.29 12.13
N SER A 51 9.12 -17.70 11.05
CA SER A 51 9.54 -19.10 10.83
C SER A 51 10.87 -19.44 11.51
N GLY A 52 11.71 -18.44 11.81
CA GLY A 52 13.09 -18.64 12.24
C GLY A 52 14.04 -19.02 11.10
N ASP A 53 13.56 -19.16 9.85
CA ASP A 53 14.39 -19.35 8.67
C ASP A 53 14.86 -17.99 8.13
N TYR A 54 16.04 -17.56 8.58
CA TYR A 54 16.66 -16.30 8.16
C TYR A 54 17.47 -16.41 6.87
N VAL A 55 17.39 -17.53 6.14
CA VAL A 55 18.20 -17.77 4.93
C VAL A 55 17.35 -17.89 3.67
N THR A 56 16.09 -18.34 3.80
CA THR A 56 15.23 -18.67 2.65
C THR A 56 14.06 -17.69 2.51
N PRO A 57 14.22 -16.54 1.83
CA PRO A 57 13.12 -15.61 1.58
C PRO A 57 12.06 -16.24 0.66
N ARG A 58 10.79 -15.98 0.96
CA ARG A 58 9.62 -16.48 0.22
C ARG A 58 8.66 -15.35 -0.12
N TYR A 59 7.91 -15.54 -1.19
CA TYR A 59 6.76 -14.71 -1.51
C TYR A 59 5.59 -15.00 -0.56
N ALA A 60 4.55 -14.17 -0.62
CA ALA A 60 3.32 -14.39 0.14
C ALA A 60 2.62 -15.72 -0.19
N ASP A 61 2.82 -16.26 -1.40
CA ASP A 61 2.32 -17.57 -1.83
C ASP A 61 3.23 -18.75 -1.41
N GLY A 62 4.32 -18.48 -0.70
CA GLY A 62 5.28 -19.48 -0.23
C GLY A 62 6.36 -19.88 -1.23
N SER A 63 6.30 -19.40 -2.48
CA SER A 63 7.32 -19.65 -3.48
C SER A 63 8.65 -18.98 -3.14
N LEU A 64 9.78 -19.55 -3.59
CA LEU A 64 11.12 -19.06 -3.26
C LEU A 64 11.42 -17.70 -3.93
N ARG A 65 12.06 -16.78 -3.19
CA ARG A 65 12.38 -15.42 -3.65
C ARG A 65 13.88 -15.12 -3.65
N PHE A 66 14.63 -15.77 -4.52
CA PHE A 66 16.06 -15.52 -4.71
C PHE A 66 16.36 -14.43 -5.76
N ARG A 67 15.64 -13.30 -5.70
CA ARG A 67 15.85 -12.16 -6.62
C ARG A 67 16.80 -11.09 -6.08
N LYS A 68 17.08 -11.11 -4.77
CA LYS A 68 17.97 -10.17 -4.09
C LYS A 68 18.87 -10.92 -3.10
N PRO A 69 20.06 -10.38 -2.79
CA PRO A 69 20.93 -10.94 -1.76
C PRO A 69 20.24 -10.96 -0.39
N ILE A 70 20.61 -11.94 0.44
CA ILE A 70 19.99 -12.17 1.75
C ILE A 70 20.07 -10.96 2.68
N LEU A 71 21.14 -10.15 2.57
CA LEU A 71 21.34 -8.93 3.35
C LEU A 71 20.18 -7.94 3.23
N THR A 72 19.48 -7.92 2.09
CA THR A 72 18.32 -7.02 1.88
C THR A 72 17.18 -7.28 2.86
N TYR A 73 17.08 -8.50 3.40
CA TYR A 73 15.98 -8.94 4.26
C TYR A 73 16.34 -8.90 5.76
N TRP A 74 17.61 -8.62 6.10
CA TRP A 74 18.09 -8.58 7.48
C TRP A 74 18.13 -7.18 8.08
N VAL A 75 18.11 -6.14 7.23
CA VAL A 75 18.09 -4.72 7.62
C VAL A 75 16.66 -4.30 7.89
#